data_AF-A0A972WW98-F1
#
_entry.id   AF-A0A972WW98-F1
#
_cell.length_a   1.000
_cell.length_b   1.000
_cell.length_c   1.000
_cell.angle_alpha   90.00
_cell.angle_beta   90.00
_cell.angle_gamma   90.00
#
_symmetry.space_group_name_H-M   'P 1'
#
loop_
_entity.id
_entity.type
_entity.pdbx_description
1 polymer ?
#
loop_
_entity_poly.entity_id
_entity_poly.type
_entity_poly.pdbx_seq_one_letter_code
_entity_poly.pdbx_strand_id
1 'polypeptide(L)'
;MTIPNFEKLIVGVLEKNLKFDLISMSHSLEHLTSPIETVKLLASLLNENGYLAIAVPDCYEDPFKLLIADHCSHFSVPTLKIFLEQVGFRVVRIESRIETRECWAICKPSKSTPDQAELLPETRWVGESIRWLNEVKDHAKSLAVAKSFGLFGTSINALWLYGELELDIDFFVDEDTTRIGKNLYGRPVINPSEVLSGSTVYMPFIPSLASKIAKRLHGRDITWAVPPHVR
;
A
#
# COMPACT_ATOMS: atom_id res chain seq x y z
N MET A 1 5.32 20.40 15.63
CA MET A 1 4.37 20.89 14.60
C MET A 1 2.98 20.78 15.21
N THR A 2 2.24 21.88 15.34
CA THR A 2 0.87 21.89 15.89
C THR A 2 -0.13 21.76 14.75
N ILE A 3 -1.06 20.81 14.85
CA ILE A 3 -2.13 20.62 13.86
C ILE A 3 -3.15 21.76 14.05
N PRO A 4 -3.40 22.62 13.05
CA PRO A 4 -4.39 23.70 13.16
C PRO A 4 -5.77 23.14 13.52
N ASN A 5 -6.49 23.81 14.41
CA ASN A 5 -7.81 23.42 14.92
C ASN A 5 -7.86 22.05 15.64
N PHE A 6 -6.71 21.49 16.01
CA PHE A 6 -6.66 20.33 16.87
C PHE A 6 -6.97 20.73 18.32
N GLU A 7 -8.15 20.37 18.79
CA GLU A 7 -8.57 20.71 20.16
C GLU A 7 -7.99 19.73 21.19
N LYS A 8 -8.09 18.43 20.93
CA LYS A 8 -7.75 17.40 21.93
C LYS A 8 -7.50 16.02 21.30
N LEU A 9 -6.56 15.28 21.88
CA LEU A 9 -6.46 13.82 21.71
C LEU A 9 -7.34 13.14 22.77
N ILE A 10 -8.28 12.30 22.34
CA ILE A 10 -9.05 11.44 23.24
C ILE A 10 -8.59 10.00 23.01
N VAL A 11 -8.14 9.35 24.08
CA VAL A 11 -7.72 7.94 24.08
C VAL A 11 -8.59 7.19 25.08
N GLY A 12 -9.15 6.05 24.68
CA GLY A 12 -10.01 5.25 25.54
C GLY A 12 -11.02 4.41 24.75
N VAL A 13 -12.01 3.90 25.47
CA VAL A 13 -13.13 3.16 24.88
C VAL A 13 -14.06 4.15 24.18
N LEU A 14 -14.49 3.81 22.96
CA LEU A 14 -15.48 4.62 22.25
C LEU A 14 -16.84 4.51 22.93
N GLU A 15 -17.28 5.58 23.59
CA GLU A 15 -18.58 5.64 24.24
C GLU A 15 -19.69 5.83 23.19
N LYS A 16 -20.78 5.06 23.29
CA LYS A 16 -21.88 5.04 22.30
C LYS A 16 -22.72 6.34 22.24
N ASN A 17 -22.60 7.20 23.24
CA ASN A 17 -23.25 8.52 23.32
C ASN A 17 -22.53 9.58 22.47
N LEU A 18 -21.29 9.34 22.06
CA LEU A 18 -20.57 10.24 21.16
C LEU A 18 -21.18 10.20 19.77
N LYS A 19 -21.21 11.37 19.13
CA LYS A 19 -21.75 11.57 17.79
C LYS A 19 -20.86 12.45 16.95
N PHE A 20 -20.61 12.01 15.72
CA PHE A 20 -19.75 12.69 14.76
C PHE A 20 -20.45 12.91 13.43
N ASP A 21 -20.18 14.06 12.80
CA ASP A 21 -20.61 14.36 11.43
C ASP A 21 -19.69 13.71 10.38
N LEU A 22 -18.45 13.41 10.76
CA LEU A 22 -17.47 12.73 9.92
C LEU A 22 -16.60 11.83 10.79
N ILE A 23 -16.47 10.57 10.37
CA ILE A 23 -15.43 9.66 10.85
C ILE A 23 -14.55 9.33 9.64
N SER A 24 -13.23 9.42 9.81
CA SER A 24 -12.27 9.08 8.76
C SER A 24 -11.34 7.95 9.21
N MET A 25 -11.10 7.01 8.31
CA MET A 25 -10.10 5.94 8.45
C MET A 25 -9.11 6.07 7.31
N SER A 26 -7.83 6.21 7.62
CA SER A 26 -6.76 6.27 6.62
C SER A 26 -5.69 5.26 7.02
N HIS A 27 -5.49 4.26 6.16
CA HIS A 27 -4.57 3.14 6.38
C HIS A 27 -4.72 2.49 7.76
N SER A 28 -5.98 2.23 8.14
CA SER A 28 -6.30 1.66 9.46
C SER A 28 -7.30 0.52 9.41
N LEU A 29 -8.10 0.40 8.34
CA LEU A 29 -9.14 -0.63 8.24
C LEU A 29 -8.51 -2.01 7.98
N GLU A 30 -7.51 -2.06 7.12
CA GLU A 30 -6.74 -3.24 6.74
C GLU A 30 -6.02 -3.90 7.92
N HIS A 31 -5.71 -3.15 8.98
CA HIS A 31 -5.04 -3.65 10.18
C HIS A 31 -6.01 -4.20 11.24
N LEU A 32 -7.33 -4.05 11.05
CA LEU A 32 -8.30 -4.49 12.05
C LEU A 32 -8.46 -6.01 12.03
N THR A 33 -8.29 -6.64 13.18
CA THR A 33 -8.57 -8.07 13.38
C THR A 33 -10.07 -8.38 13.43
N SER A 34 -10.89 -7.37 13.73
CA SER A 34 -12.35 -7.45 13.87
C SER A 34 -13.01 -6.28 13.10
N PRO A 35 -12.86 -6.24 11.76
CA PRO A 35 -13.25 -5.09 10.95
C PRO A 35 -14.77 -4.89 10.93
N ILE A 36 -15.55 -5.97 10.96
CA ILE A 36 -17.02 -5.92 10.93
C ILE A 36 -17.56 -5.26 12.20
N GLU A 37 -17.14 -5.72 13.38
CA GLU A 37 -17.60 -5.20 14.67
C GLU A 37 -17.19 -3.73 14.83
N THR A 38 -15.95 -3.41 14.44
CA THR A 38 -15.42 -2.05 14.56
C THR A 38 -16.18 -1.10 13.65
N VAL A 39 -16.39 -1.43 12.38
CA VAL A 39 -17.10 -0.54 11.45
C VAL A 39 -18.57 -0.38 11.82
N LYS A 40 -19.23 -1.42 12.35
CA LYS A 40 -20.58 -1.31 12.92
C LYS A 40 -20.63 -0.38 14.14
N LEU A 41 -19.61 -0.42 15.01
CA LEU A 41 -19.48 0.52 16.11
C LEU A 41 -19.33 1.96 15.59
N LEU A 42 -18.47 2.20 14.61
CA LEU A 42 -18.31 3.52 13.98
C LEU A 42 -19.61 4.03 13.37
N ALA A 43 -20.38 3.16 12.71
CA ALA A 43 -21.71 3.50 12.19
C ALA A 43 -22.64 4.02 13.30
N SER A 44 -22.59 3.39 14.49
CA SER A 44 -23.39 3.80 15.64
C SER A 44 -22.96 5.14 16.25
N LEU A 45 -21.74 5.60 15.98
CA LEU A 45 -21.19 6.88 16.44
C LEU A 45 -21.41 8.01 15.42
N LEU A 46 -21.97 7.73 14.24
CA LEU A 46 -22.32 8.78 13.29
C LEU A 46 -23.68 9.41 13.64
N ASN A 47 -23.79 10.70 13.32
CA ASN A 47 -25.07 11.38 13.16
C ASN A 47 -25.84 10.79 11.96
N GLU A 48 -27.16 10.99 11.92
CA GLU A 48 -28.01 10.46 10.83
C GLU A 48 -27.54 10.93 9.43
N ASN A 49 -26.99 12.13 9.34
CA ASN A 49 -26.45 12.72 8.11
C ASN A 49 -24.92 12.65 8.02
N GLY A 50 -24.27 11.99 8.99
CA GLY A 50 -22.82 11.88 9.05
C GLY A 50 -22.24 10.97 7.96
N TYR A 51 -20.93 11.10 7.75
CA TYR A 51 -20.19 10.38 6.74
C TYR A 51 -19.08 9.52 7.35
N LEU A 52 -18.85 8.36 6.74
CA LEU A 52 -17.62 7.59 6.91
C LEU A 52 -16.75 7.78 5.66
N ALA A 53 -15.51 8.23 5.85
CA ALA A 53 -14.50 8.34 4.80
C ALA A 53 -13.41 7.29 5.04
N ILE A 54 -13.08 6.50 4.03
CA ILE A 54 -12.07 5.45 4.12
C ILE A 54 -11.06 5.60 3.00
N ALA A 55 -9.78 5.48 3.34
CA ALA A 55 -8.68 5.30 2.41
C ALA A 55 -7.88 4.05 2.84
N VAL A 56 -7.78 3.07 1.94
CA VAL A 56 -7.01 1.84 2.13
C VAL A 56 -6.18 1.54 0.88
N PRO A 57 -5.09 0.79 0.98
CA PRO A 57 -4.31 0.36 -0.20
C PRO A 57 -5.16 -0.37 -1.23
N ASP A 58 -4.99 -0.04 -2.51
CA ASP A 58 -5.58 -0.78 -3.62
C ASP A 58 -4.64 -1.92 -4.04
N CYS A 59 -4.93 -3.12 -3.56
CA CYS A 59 -4.11 -4.30 -3.83
C CYS A 59 -4.27 -4.81 -5.27
N TYR A 60 -5.31 -4.39 -5.99
CA TYR A 60 -5.49 -4.72 -7.41
C TYR A 60 -4.51 -3.91 -8.27
N GLU A 61 -4.38 -2.61 -7.98
CA GLU A 61 -3.47 -1.70 -8.70
C GLU A 61 -2.00 -1.85 -8.26
N ASP A 62 -1.75 -2.24 -7.01
CA ASP A 62 -0.39 -2.42 -6.46
C ASP A 62 -0.25 -3.78 -5.75
N PRO A 63 0.15 -4.85 -6.47
CA PRO A 63 0.33 -6.18 -5.92
C PRO A 63 1.28 -6.26 -4.73
N PHE A 64 2.24 -5.34 -4.59
CA PHE A 64 3.14 -5.35 -3.44
C PHE A 64 2.41 -5.13 -2.11
N LYS A 65 1.20 -4.57 -2.13
CA LYS A 65 0.38 -4.37 -0.93
C LYS A 65 -0.12 -5.68 -0.33
N LEU A 66 -0.11 -6.78 -1.09
CA LEU A 66 -0.41 -8.13 -0.59
C LEU A 66 0.68 -8.70 0.33
N LEU A 67 1.86 -8.10 0.34
CA LEU A 67 3.02 -8.59 1.09
C LEU A 67 3.16 -7.95 2.47
N ILE A 68 2.26 -7.03 2.81
CA ILE A 68 2.35 -6.27 4.05
C ILE A 68 1.82 -7.12 5.20
N ALA A 69 2.73 -7.59 6.06
CA ALA A 69 2.46 -8.66 7.01
C ALA A 69 1.43 -8.32 8.09
N ASP A 70 1.30 -7.04 8.46
CA ASP A 70 0.36 -6.56 9.47
C ASP A 70 -1.00 -6.13 8.88
N HIS A 71 -1.21 -6.32 7.58
CA HIS A 71 -2.53 -6.18 6.96
C HIS A 71 -3.34 -7.47 7.15
N CYS A 72 -4.36 -7.38 8.00
CA CYS A 72 -5.35 -8.43 8.23
C CYS A 72 -6.34 -8.58 7.05
N SER A 73 -6.48 -7.55 6.21
CA SER A 73 -7.39 -7.54 5.07
C SER A 73 -6.79 -6.80 3.88
N HIS A 74 -7.10 -7.26 2.67
CA HIS A 74 -6.60 -6.70 1.42
C HIS A 74 -7.78 -6.28 0.56
N PHE A 75 -7.77 -5.02 0.12
CA PHE A 75 -8.89 -4.42 -0.57
C PHE A 75 -8.57 -4.09 -2.02
N SER A 76 -9.64 -4.06 -2.81
CA SER A 76 -9.79 -3.49 -4.13
C SER A 76 -11.10 -2.70 -4.12
N VAL A 77 -11.34 -1.83 -5.11
CA VAL A 77 -12.59 -1.06 -5.19
C VAL A 77 -13.85 -1.95 -5.05
N PRO A 78 -13.98 -3.08 -5.77
CA PRO A 78 -15.14 -3.96 -5.62
C PRO A 78 -15.26 -4.58 -4.22
N THR A 79 -14.16 -5.10 -3.66
CA THR A 79 -14.20 -5.79 -2.36
C THR A 79 -14.47 -4.83 -1.20
N LEU A 80 -13.91 -3.61 -1.24
CA LEU A 80 -14.20 -2.57 -0.26
C LEU A 80 -15.66 -2.15 -0.31
N LYS A 81 -16.23 -1.98 -1.52
CA LYS A 81 -17.66 -1.67 -1.69
C LYS A 81 -18.53 -2.74 -1.04
N ILE A 82 -18.29 -4.01 -1.37
CA ILE A 82 -19.05 -5.14 -0.84
C ILE A 82 -18.97 -5.17 0.69
N PHE A 83 -17.75 -5.05 1.24
CA PHE A 83 -17.54 -5.01 2.68
C PHE A 83 -18.37 -3.90 3.34
N LEU A 84 -18.31 -2.67 2.81
CA LEU A 84 -19.02 -1.52 3.37
C LEU A 84 -20.54 -1.69 3.32
N GLU A 85 -21.05 -2.21 2.22
CA GLU A 85 -22.49 -2.48 2.06
C GLU A 85 -22.97 -3.58 3.01
N GLN A 86 -22.17 -4.63 3.24
CA GLN A 86 -22.46 -5.71 4.19
C GLN A 86 -22.48 -5.25 5.66
N VAL A 87 -21.69 -4.24 6.01
CA VAL A 87 -21.62 -3.71 7.39
C VAL A 87 -22.58 -2.54 7.63
N GLY A 88 -23.55 -2.33 6.72
CA GLY A 88 -24.67 -1.41 6.93
C GLY A 88 -24.40 0.02 6.44
N PHE A 89 -23.54 0.19 5.43
CA PHE A 89 -23.36 1.47 4.77
C PHE A 89 -23.92 1.47 3.36
N ARG A 90 -24.29 2.65 2.88
CA ARG A 90 -24.48 2.94 1.47
C ARG A 90 -23.25 3.70 0.99
N VAL A 91 -22.57 3.16 -0.02
CA VAL A 91 -21.45 3.82 -0.68
C VAL A 91 -21.97 4.96 -1.55
N VAL A 92 -21.59 6.19 -1.22
CA VAL A 92 -21.96 7.40 -1.98
C VAL A 92 -21.00 7.63 -3.15
N ARG A 93 -19.70 7.38 -2.90
CA ARG A 93 -18.63 7.47 -3.90
C ARG A 93 -17.55 6.46 -3.54
N ILE A 94 -16.99 5.79 -4.54
CA ILE A 94 -15.80 4.96 -4.40
C ILE A 94 -14.94 5.06 -5.66
N GLU A 95 -13.63 5.20 -5.51
CA GLU A 95 -12.69 5.26 -6.62
C GLU A 95 -11.26 4.88 -6.21
N SER A 96 -10.42 4.60 -7.20
CA SER A 96 -8.98 4.37 -7.05
C SER A 96 -8.12 5.37 -7.81
N ARG A 97 -8.72 6.45 -8.34
CA ARG A 97 -8.11 7.35 -9.33
C ARG A 97 -7.22 8.45 -8.76
N ILE A 98 -7.20 8.63 -7.44
CA ILE A 98 -6.26 9.57 -6.82
C ILE A 98 -4.88 8.92 -6.93
N GLU A 99 -3.83 9.68 -7.28
CA GLU A 99 -2.43 9.27 -7.58
C GLU A 99 -1.74 8.39 -6.50
N THR A 100 -2.48 7.92 -5.50
CA THR A 100 -2.02 7.25 -4.30
C THR A 100 -2.16 5.72 -4.32
N ARG A 101 -2.70 5.09 -5.38
CA ARG A 101 -2.89 3.61 -5.45
C ARG A 101 -3.68 3.08 -4.25
N GLU A 102 -4.75 3.80 -3.94
CA GLU A 102 -5.61 3.59 -2.78
C GLU A 102 -7.06 3.53 -3.23
N CYS A 103 -7.85 2.67 -2.58
CA CYS A 103 -9.30 2.74 -2.66
C CYS A 103 -9.80 3.82 -1.70
N TRP A 104 -10.50 4.82 -2.23
CA TRP A 104 -11.18 5.86 -1.48
C TRP A 104 -12.67 5.64 -1.49
N ALA A 105 -13.31 5.62 -0.33
CA ALA A 105 -14.76 5.48 -0.20
C ALA A 105 -15.37 6.55 0.71
N ILE A 106 -16.49 7.13 0.28
CA ILE A 106 -17.35 8.00 1.08
C ILE A 106 -18.70 7.31 1.24
N CYS A 107 -19.14 7.14 2.49
CA CYS A 107 -20.28 6.30 2.84
C CYS A 107 -21.22 7.00 3.81
N LYS A 108 -22.51 6.62 3.76
CA LYS A 108 -23.51 6.99 4.78
C LYS A 108 -24.05 5.74 5.45
N PRO A 109 -24.44 5.81 6.74
CA PRO A 109 -25.19 4.74 7.38
C PRO A 109 -26.43 4.37 6.54
N SER A 110 -26.71 3.08 6.42
CA SER A 110 -27.89 2.55 5.74
C SER A 110 -28.61 1.53 6.61
N LYS A 111 -29.94 1.58 6.60
CA LYS A 111 -30.79 0.57 7.27
C LYS A 111 -31.04 -0.66 6.40
N SER A 112 -30.68 -0.60 5.11
CA SER A 112 -30.84 -1.71 4.17
C SER A 112 -29.61 -2.61 4.19
N THR A 113 -29.79 -3.89 4.47
CA THR A 113 -28.82 -4.93 4.13
C THR A 113 -29.01 -5.31 2.67
N PRO A 114 -27.97 -5.28 1.82
CA PRO A 114 -28.05 -5.81 0.46
C PRO A 114 -28.46 -7.28 0.48
N ASP A 115 -29.12 -7.73 -0.58
CA ASP A 115 -29.40 -9.15 -0.76
C ASP A 115 -28.08 -9.92 -0.92
N GLN A 116 -27.87 -10.97 -0.12
CA GLN A 116 -26.56 -11.64 0.00
C GLN A 116 -26.19 -12.45 -1.25
N ALA A 117 -27.15 -12.69 -2.15
CA ALA A 117 -27.05 -13.71 -3.19
C ALA A 117 -26.19 -13.35 -4.42
N GLU A 118 -25.76 -12.09 -4.61
CA GLU A 118 -25.20 -11.65 -5.92
C GLU A 118 -23.77 -11.09 -5.93
N LEU A 119 -23.06 -11.04 -4.80
CA LEU A 119 -21.80 -10.28 -4.73
C LEU A 119 -20.59 -11.14 -4.34
N LEU A 120 -20.20 -12.06 -5.22
CA LEU A 120 -18.84 -12.60 -5.19
C LEU A 120 -17.93 -11.70 -6.03
N PRO A 121 -16.94 -11.01 -5.43
CA PRO A 121 -16.00 -10.21 -6.20
C PRO A 121 -15.15 -11.13 -7.08
N GLU A 122 -14.77 -10.61 -8.25
CA GLU A 122 -13.74 -11.19 -9.11
C GLU A 122 -12.41 -11.20 -8.33
N THR A 123 -11.78 -12.38 -8.20
CA THR A 123 -10.56 -12.60 -7.37
C THR A 123 -9.41 -13.25 -8.12
N ARG A 124 -9.55 -13.52 -9.43
CA ARG A 124 -8.50 -14.10 -10.27
C ARG A 124 -7.25 -13.24 -10.27
N TRP A 125 -7.43 -11.91 -10.21
CA TRP A 125 -6.35 -10.95 -10.13
C TRP A 125 -5.40 -11.21 -8.95
N VAL A 126 -5.87 -11.82 -7.84
CA VAL A 126 -5.01 -12.16 -6.70
C VAL A 126 -4.00 -13.23 -7.11
N GLY A 127 -4.46 -14.28 -7.80
CA GLY A 127 -3.57 -15.32 -8.32
C GLY A 127 -2.61 -14.79 -9.39
N GLU A 128 -3.06 -13.86 -10.23
CA GLU A 128 -2.21 -13.15 -11.21
C GLU A 128 -1.16 -12.28 -10.52
N SER A 129 -1.54 -11.56 -9.47
CA SER A 129 -0.66 -10.74 -8.64
C SER A 129 0.42 -11.59 -7.97
N ILE A 130 0.06 -12.73 -7.38
CA ILE A 130 1.03 -13.65 -6.76
C ILE A 130 2.00 -14.23 -7.80
N ARG A 131 1.50 -14.60 -9.00
CA ARG A 131 2.37 -15.05 -10.09
C ARG A 131 3.36 -13.96 -10.49
N TRP A 132 2.86 -12.73 -10.68
CA TRP A 132 3.69 -11.59 -11.03
C TRP A 132 4.74 -11.30 -9.96
N LEU A 133 4.40 -11.32 -8.67
CA LEU A 133 5.37 -11.14 -7.57
C LEU A 133 6.47 -12.21 -7.59
N ASN A 134 6.15 -13.45 -7.97
CA ASN A 134 7.18 -14.48 -8.19
C ASN A 134 8.08 -14.14 -9.38
N GLU A 135 7.52 -13.64 -10.49
CA GLU A 135 8.31 -13.18 -11.64
C GLU A 135 9.23 -12.00 -11.28
N VAL A 136 8.77 -11.06 -10.44
CA VAL A 136 9.59 -9.96 -9.91
C VAL A 136 10.80 -10.51 -9.16
N LYS A 137 10.55 -11.45 -8.23
CA LYS A 137 11.60 -12.11 -7.46
C LYS A 137 12.61 -12.83 -8.36
N ASP A 138 12.13 -13.66 -9.28
CA ASP A 138 12.98 -14.46 -10.15
C ASP A 138 13.80 -13.56 -11.10
N HIS A 139 13.20 -12.48 -11.60
CA HIS A 139 13.91 -11.48 -12.39
C HIS A 139 15.00 -10.79 -11.57
N ALA A 140 14.71 -10.35 -10.34
CA ALA A 140 15.70 -9.74 -9.47
C ALA A 140 16.85 -10.70 -9.16
N LYS A 141 16.57 -11.97 -8.84
CA LYS A 141 17.59 -13.02 -8.63
C LYS A 141 18.48 -13.21 -9.85
N SER A 142 17.91 -13.20 -11.05
CA SER A 142 18.67 -13.32 -12.29
C SER A 142 19.63 -12.16 -12.53
N LEU A 143 19.34 -10.97 -11.99
CA LEU A 143 20.16 -9.76 -12.10
C LEU A 143 21.13 -9.57 -10.94
N ALA A 144 20.87 -10.21 -9.79
CA ALA A 144 21.71 -10.16 -8.59
C ALA A 144 23.09 -10.80 -8.80
N VAL A 145 23.29 -11.57 -9.88
CA VAL A 145 24.60 -12.08 -10.32
C VAL A 145 25.55 -10.99 -10.83
N ALA A 146 25.07 -9.75 -10.96
CA ALA A 146 25.90 -8.61 -11.34
C ALA A 146 27.03 -8.36 -10.33
N LYS A 147 28.16 -7.83 -10.81
CA LYS A 147 29.32 -7.52 -9.96
C LYS A 147 28.99 -6.53 -8.84
N SER A 148 28.06 -5.61 -9.10
CA SER A 148 27.48 -4.78 -8.05
C SER A 148 25.97 -4.65 -8.21
N PHE A 149 25.24 -4.97 -7.14
CA PHE A 149 23.79 -5.04 -7.15
C PHE A 149 23.19 -4.35 -5.91
N GLY A 150 22.21 -3.47 -6.14
CA GLY A 150 21.50 -2.76 -5.09
C GLY A 150 19.99 -2.72 -5.29
N LEU A 151 19.26 -2.32 -4.25
CA LEU A 151 17.81 -2.13 -4.30
C LEU A 151 17.45 -0.66 -4.15
N PHE A 152 16.51 -0.20 -4.96
CA PHE A 152 15.94 1.14 -4.83
C PHE A 152 14.81 1.16 -3.80
N GLY A 153 14.94 2.02 -2.80
CA GLY A 153 14.05 2.21 -1.68
C GLY A 153 14.49 1.47 -0.43
N THR A 154 14.07 1.98 0.73
CA THR A 154 14.30 1.38 2.06
C THR A 154 13.01 1.05 2.80
N SER A 155 11.90 0.92 2.05
CA SER A 155 10.57 0.61 2.56
C SER A 155 10.15 -0.82 2.23
N ILE A 156 8.88 -1.15 2.49
CA ILE A 156 8.37 -2.52 2.53
C ILE A 156 8.67 -3.34 1.26
N ASN A 157 8.53 -2.76 0.05
CA ASN A 157 8.77 -3.50 -1.18
C ASN A 157 10.24 -3.91 -1.33
N ALA A 158 11.17 -3.00 -1.01
CA ALA A 158 12.60 -3.26 -1.06
C ALA A 158 13.04 -4.22 0.04
N LEU A 159 12.45 -4.13 1.24
CA LEU A 159 12.74 -5.04 2.34
C LEU A 159 12.21 -6.45 2.09
N TRP A 160 11.03 -6.59 1.47
CA TRP A 160 10.54 -7.89 1.02
C TRP A 160 11.51 -8.50 0.02
N LEU A 161 11.86 -7.77 -1.04
CA LEU A 161 12.75 -8.29 -2.08
C LEU A 161 14.15 -8.60 -1.53
N TYR A 162 14.66 -7.78 -0.60
CA TYR A 162 15.90 -8.04 0.13
C TYR A 162 15.87 -9.38 0.87
N GLY A 163 14.75 -9.70 1.54
CA GLY A 163 14.53 -11.01 2.17
C GLY A 163 14.51 -12.16 1.17
N GLU A 164 13.82 -11.99 0.04
CA GLU A 164 13.77 -13.00 -1.03
C GLU A 164 15.12 -13.26 -1.71
N LEU A 165 16.01 -12.26 -1.69
CA LEU A 165 17.40 -12.32 -2.17
C LEU A 165 18.37 -12.83 -1.10
N GLU A 166 17.89 -13.56 -0.09
CA GLU A 166 18.72 -14.14 0.98
C GLU A 166 19.56 -13.10 1.73
N LEU A 167 19.05 -11.86 1.81
CA LEU A 167 19.68 -10.72 2.47
C LEU A 167 21.01 -10.28 1.84
N ASP A 168 21.22 -10.61 0.56
CA ASP A 168 22.48 -10.34 -0.13
C ASP A 168 22.34 -9.32 -1.27
N ILE A 169 22.71 -8.08 -0.94
CA ILE A 169 22.89 -6.95 -1.87
C ILE A 169 24.06 -6.09 -1.36
N ASP A 170 24.63 -5.25 -2.21
CA ASP A 170 25.72 -4.36 -1.81
C ASP A 170 25.22 -3.11 -1.06
N PHE A 171 24.11 -2.52 -1.52
CA PHE A 171 23.60 -1.25 -1.03
C PHE A 171 22.11 -1.06 -1.28
N PHE A 172 21.50 -0.16 -0.52
CA PHE A 172 20.19 0.41 -0.83
C PHE A 172 20.36 1.80 -1.43
N VAL A 173 19.43 2.21 -2.28
CA VAL A 173 19.37 3.56 -2.85
C VAL A 173 18.12 4.25 -2.35
N ASP A 174 18.22 5.46 -1.80
CA ASP A 174 17.04 6.23 -1.37
C ASP A 174 17.21 7.72 -1.68
N GLU A 175 16.09 8.42 -1.91
CA GLU A 175 16.07 9.87 -2.15
C GLU A 175 15.82 10.67 -0.86
N ASP A 176 15.35 10.00 0.20
CA ASP A 176 15.13 10.62 1.50
C ASP A 176 16.47 10.93 2.19
N THR A 177 16.79 12.22 2.27
CA THR A 177 17.99 12.74 2.95
C THR A 177 18.12 12.33 4.42
N THR A 178 17.02 11.95 5.09
CA THR A 178 17.06 11.46 6.45
C THR A 178 17.52 9.99 6.54
N ARG A 179 17.55 9.28 5.42
CA ARG A 179 17.94 7.86 5.30
C ARG A 179 19.33 7.69 4.69
N ILE A 180 19.67 8.53 3.72
CA ILE A 180 20.99 8.54 3.06
C ILE A 180 22.10 8.65 4.11
N GLY A 181 23.18 7.89 3.92
CA GLY A 181 24.34 7.83 4.81
C GLY A 181 24.17 6.93 6.03
N LYS A 182 22.98 6.35 6.24
CA LYS A 182 22.75 5.33 7.27
C LYS A 182 23.01 3.93 6.72
N ASN A 183 23.08 2.96 7.63
CA ASN A 183 23.10 1.54 7.28
C ASN A 183 21.74 0.90 7.57
N LEU A 184 21.30 0.02 6.68
CA LEU A 184 20.11 -0.81 6.80
C LEU A 184 20.53 -2.27 6.65
N TYR A 185 20.35 -3.08 7.69
CA TYR A 185 20.85 -4.46 7.75
C TYR A 185 22.34 -4.60 7.41
N GLY A 186 23.16 -3.62 7.83
CA GLY A 186 24.59 -3.60 7.56
C GLY A 186 24.98 -3.16 6.15
N ARG A 187 24.02 -2.83 5.27
CA ARG A 187 24.26 -2.30 3.93
C ARG A 187 24.07 -0.78 3.92
N PRO A 188 24.92 -0.01 3.22
CA PRO A 188 24.77 1.44 3.15
C PRO A 188 23.52 1.83 2.37
N VAL A 189 22.89 2.92 2.80
CA VAL A 189 21.82 3.62 2.07
C VAL A 189 22.46 4.83 1.40
N ILE A 190 22.52 4.84 0.08
CA ILE A 190 23.19 5.88 -0.71
C ILE A 190 22.19 6.68 -1.54
N ASN A 191 22.56 7.90 -1.91
CA ASN A 191 21.80 8.69 -2.86
C ASN A 191 21.90 8.09 -4.28
N PRO A 192 20.89 8.22 -5.16
CA PRO A 192 20.99 7.79 -6.55
C PRO A 192 22.22 8.36 -7.28
N SER A 193 22.68 9.54 -6.88
CA SER A 193 23.85 10.20 -7.45
C SER A 193 25.19 9.61 -7.00
N GLU A 194 25.21 8.69 -6.03
CA GLU A 194 26.41 8.03 -5.51
C GLU A 194 26.58 6.60 -6.05
N VAL A 195 25.60 6.08 -6.77
CA VAL A 195 25.66 4.76 -7.39
C VAL A 195 26.78 4.73 -8.45
N LEU A 196 27.65 3.72 -8.36
CA LEU A 196 28.83 3.58 -9.21
C LEU A 196 28.48 3.06 -10.61
N SER A 197 29.28 3.45 -11.60
CA SER A 197 29.22 2.93 -12.98
C SER A 197 29.34 1.40 -12.99
N GLY A 198 28.61 0.73 -13.88
CA GLY A 198 28.53 -0.72 -14.00
C GLY A 198 27.64 -1.41 -12.97
N SER A 199 27.00 -0.66 -12.04
CA SER A 199 26.09 -1.25 -11.05
C SER A 199 24.71 -1.52 -11.66
N THR A 200 24.05 -2.55 -11.14
CA THR A 200 22.62 -2.80 -11.37
C THR A 200 21.85 -2.41 -10.12
N VAL A 201 20.81 -1.58 -10.26
CA VAL A 201 19.91 -1.23 -9.15
C VAL A 201 18.49 -1.63 -9.53
N TYR A 202 17.92 -2.57 -8.79
CA TYR A 202 16.56 -3.06 -9.00
C TYR A 202 15.54 -2.16 -8.31
N MET A 203 14.45 -1.82 -9.00
CA MET A 203 13.40 -0.94 -8.50
C MET A 203 12.11 -1.73 -8.20
N PRO A 204 11.89 -2.23 -6.97
CA PRO A 204 10.71 -3.01 -6.59
C PRO A 204 9.45 -2.13 -6.46
N PHE A 205 9.04 -1.51 -7.56
CA PHE A 205 7.80 -0.73 -7.71
C PHE A 205 6.96 -1.31 -8.83
N ILE A 206 5.68 -0.95 -8.89
CA ILE A 206 4.88 -1.27 -10.07
C ILE A 206 5.57 -0.77 -11.35
N PRO A 207 5.48 -1.48 -12.49
CA PRO A 207 6.33 -1.20 -13.65
C PRO A 207 6.22 0.23 -14.19
N SER A 208 5.03 0.83 -14.13
CA SER A 208 4.77 2.20 -14.57
C SER A 208 5.54 3.23 -13.72
N LEU A 209 5.57 3.06 -12.40
CA LEU A 209 6.32 3.92 -11.49
C LEU A 209 7.83 3.69 -11.62
N ALA A 210 8.26 2.43 -11.62
CA ALA A 210 9.67 2.06 -11.81
C ALA A 210 10.23 2.66 -13.10
N SER A 211 9.49 2.55 -14.22
CA SER A 211 9.90 3.11 -15.51
C SER A 211 10.00 4.63 -15.50
N LYS A 212 9.07 5.34 -14.84
CA LYS A 212 9.15 6.81 -14.67
C LYS A 212 10.41 7.21 -13.91
N ILE A 213 10.72 6.51 -12.81
CA ILE A 213 11.91 6.78 -11.98
C ILE A 213 13.19 6.45 -12.77
N ALA A 214 13.27 5.27 -13.39
CA ALA A 214 14.40 4.85 -14.20
C ALA A 214 14.68 5.83 -15.35
N LYS A 215 13.64 6.32 -16.02
CA LYS A 215 13.76 7.37 -17.04
C LYS A 215 14.29 8.68 -16.44
N ARG A 216 13.80 9.12 -15.27
CA ARG A 216 14.30 10.33 -14.60
C ARG A 216 15.78 10.22 -14.23
N LEU A 217 16.23 9.04 -13.83
CA LEU A 217 17.60 8.76 -13.41
C LEU A 217 18.53 8.37 -14.59
N HIS A 218 18.06 8.46 -15.84
CA HIS A 218 18.84 8.09 -17.02
C HIS A 218 20.14 8.92 -17.11
N GLY A 219 21.15 8.38 -17.80
CA GLY A 219 22.36 9.16 -18.18
C GLY A 219 23.64 8.80 -17.41
N ARG A 220 23.65 7.66 -16.72
CA ARG A 220 24.84 7.04 -16.14
C ARG A 220 24.92 5.62 -16.66
N ASP A 221 26.12 5.07 -16.77
CA ASP A 221 26.35 3.66 -17.08
C ASP A 221 25.94 2.80 -15.86
N ILE A 222 24.65 2.81 -15.55
CA ILE A 222 23.99 2.15 -14.43
C ILE A 222 22.74 1.50 -14.99
N THR A 223 22.54 0.22 -14.68
CA THR A 223 21.31 -0.48 -15.03
C THR A 223 20.26 -0.25 -13.97
N TRP A 224 19.35 0.70 -14.21
CA TRP A 224 18.14 0.89 -13.41
C TRP A 224 17.08 -0.15 -13.82
N ALA A 225 17.12 -1.33 -13.20
CA ALA A 225 16.29 -2.46 -13.56
C ALA A 225 14.85 -2.28 -13.08
N VAL A 226 13.90 -2.36 -14.01
CA VAL A 226 12.46 -2.27 -13.74
C VAL A 226 11.85 -3.68 -13.67
N PRO A 227 10.82 -3.92 -12.85
CA PRO A 227 10.14 -5.20 -12.81
C PRO A 227 9.46 -5.55 -14.14
N PRO A 228 9.26 -6.84 -14.45
CA PRO A 228 8.57 -7.26 -15.66
C PRO A 228 7.16 -6.67 -15.72
N HIS A 229 6.67 -6.39 -16.93
CA HIS A 229 5.28 -5.95 -17.10
C HIS A 229 4.31 -7.03 -16.65
N VAL A 230 3.24 -6.62 -15.96
CA VAL A 230 2.11 -7.49 -15.65
C VAL A 230 1.51 -7.95 -16.98
N ARG A 231 1.47 -9.27 -17.22
CA ARG A 231 0.88 -9.89 -18.41
C ARG A 231 -0.63 -10.00 -18.28
#